data_AF-A0A6N2D4M6-F1
#
_entry.id   AF-A0A6N2D4M6-F1
#
_cell.length_a   1.000
_cell.length_b   1.000
_cell.length_c   1.000
_cell.angle_alpha   90.00
_cell.angle_beta   90.00
_cell.angle_gamma   90.00
#
_symmetry.space_group_name_H-M   'P 1'
#
loop_
_entity.id
_entity.type
_entity.pdbx_description
1 polymer ?
#
loop_
_entity_poly.entity_id
_entity_poly.type
_entity_poly.pdbx_seq_one_letter_code
_entity_poly.pdbx_strand_id
1 'polypeptide(L)'
;MLIKLLSVYLILLLLGNPIISNKNNIFLYHDLINQASAYIACYEYDKAQLKYQEAFQHNKEPFAIDIYNKMHVAIYSEDYQTMLECAKRLVSEKGLSLAAFEEAEGYRNFREQLEYWEKFKEWYPEGRETFLNSSNQEHIALFRQVLEDDQKFRRHPERYTTYLPQNDSIDQVNAKIIKDYISVYGYPPENRIGVLETNERGKTAFMDFLMIVFRHYFGNFEKFDFDLRPVLIKAVKEGHLHPELLKMYLMQIKDMFPEYDKLIPGKTMEASVIHEISGQVFIASYNKDLITITDSYRKIFSLSNSYLLFKKAAFSALNLDLPFELFYTNRRSILNLAIPEQKDMFIEFLQLRPLIDGEDYIHCN
;
A
#
# COMPACT_ATOMS: atom_id res chain seq x y z
N MET A 1 -53.23 14.13 25.81
CA MET A 1 -52.32 13.13 26.41
C MET A 1 -51.47 12.42 25.36
N LEU A 2 -52.07 11.95 24.26
CA LEU A 2 -51.37 11.28 23.13
C LEU A 2 -50.19 12.08 22.54
N ILE A 3 -50.36 13.38 22.33
CA ILE A 3 -49.32 14.25 21.73
C ILE A 3 -48.08 14.34 22.64
N LYS A 4 -48.27 14.34 23.96
CA LYS A 4 -47.16 14.37 24.93
C LYS A 4 -46.42 13.03 25.01
N LEU A 5 -47.11 11.91 24.77
CA LEU A 5 -46.50 10.58 24.70
C LEU A 5 -45.68 10.41 23.41
N LEU A 6 -46.19 10.92 22.28
CA LEU A 6 -45.47 10.90 20.99
C LEU A 6 -44.19 11.74 21.04
N SER A 7 -44.22 12.92 21.67
CA SER A 7 -43.04 13.76 21.78
C SER A 7 -41.95 13.15 22.66
N VAL A 8 -42.31 12.43 23.73
CA VAL A 8 -41.35 11.71 24.58
C VAL A 8 -40.74 10.52 23.84
N TYR A 9 -41.52 9.79 23.05
CA TYR A 9 -41.03 8.67 22.24
C TYR A 9 -40.07 9.13 21.13
N LEU A 10 -40.35 10.27 20.49
CA LEU A 10 -39.47 10.86 19.48
C LEU A 10 -38.15 11.35 20.08
N ILE A 11 -38.17 11.93 21.29
CA ILE A 11 -36.96 12.35 22.02
C ILE A 11 -36.14 11.12 22.43
N LEU A 12 -36.77 10.03 22.88
CA LEU A 12 -36.06 8.79 23.22
C LEU A 12 -35.45 8.10 21.99
N LEU A 13 -36.08 8.18 20.81
CA LEU A 13 -35.51 7.71 19.55
C LEU A 13 -34.31 8.56 19.10
N LEU A 14 -34.34 9.87 19.34
CA LEU A 14 -33.23 10.77 19.01
C LEU A 14 -32.04 10.66 19.99
N LEU A 15 -32.30 10.27 21.24
CA LEU A 15 -31.28 10.06 22.28
C LEU A 15 -30.76 8.62 22.36
N GLY A 16 -31.46 7.66 21.74
CA GLY A 16 -31.20 6.23 21.84
C GLY A 16 -30.27 5.65 20.78
N ASN A 17 -29.85 6.44 19.78
CA ASN A 17 -28.74 6.03 18.92
C ASN A 17 -27.45 6.33 19.69
N PRO A 18 -26.72 5.33 20.22
CA PRO A 18 -25.34 5.58 20.54
C PRO A 18 -24.74 6.16 19.25
N ILE A 19 -24.20 7.37 19.32
CA ILE A 19 -23.19 7.77 18.34
C ILE A 19 -22.16 6.66 18.49
N ILE A 20 -22.24 5.64 17.62
CA ILE A 20 -21.20 4.67 17.44
C ILE A 20 -20.06 5.58 16.99
N SER A 21 -19.27 6.01 17.97
CA SER A 21 -17.97 6.59 17.74
C SER A 21 -17.27 5.47 17.01
N ASN A 22 -17.35 5.52 15.68
CA ASN A 22 -16.68 4.60 14.79
C ASN A 22 -15.22 4.97 14.95
N LYS A 23 -14.65 4.48 16.05
CA LYS A 23 -13.30 4.74 16.46
C LYS A 23 -12.48 4.14 15.34
N ASN A 24 -11.67 4.96 14.67
CA ASN A 24 -10.79 4.50 13.61
C ASN A 24 -10.08 3.23 14.10
N ASN A 25 -10.42 2.09 13.51
CA ASN A 25 -9.86 0.80 13.86
C ASN A 25 -8.98 0.37 12.70
N ILE A 26 -7.74 0.88 12.71
CA ILE A 26 -6.81 0.68 11.60
C ILE A 26 -6.47 -0.80 11.38
N PHE A 27 -6.49 -1.62 12.43
CA PHE A 27 -6.24 -3.06 12.30
C PHE A 27 -7.38 -3.76 11.56
N LEU A 28 -8.63 -3.41 11.85
CA LEU A 28 -9.80 -3.92 11.13
C LEU A 28 -9.85 -3.38 9.69
N TYR A 29 -9.50 -2.11 9.48
CA TYR A 29 -9.30 -1.55 8.14
C TYR A 29 -8.38 -2.45 7.31
N HIS A 30 -7.17 -2.74 7.79
CA HIS A 30 -6.21 -3.55 7.05
C HIS A 30 -6.67 -4.99 6.84
N ASP A 31 -7.35 -5.60 7.81
CA ASP A 31 -7.93 -6.93 7.64
C ASP A 31 -8.96 -6.96 6.49
N LEU A 32 -9.85 -5.96 6.43
CA LEU A 32 -10.84 -5.83 5.37
C LEU A 32 -10.20 -5.52 4.00
N ILE A 33 -9.12 -4.72 3.96
CA ILE A 33 -8.33 -4.49 2.75
C ILE A 33 -7.66 -5.79 2.26
N ASN A 34 -7.16 -6.60 3.18
CA ASN A 34 -6.60 -7.92 2.86
C ASN A 34 -7.68 -8.84 2.27
N GLN A 35 -8.88 -8.87 2.87
CA GLN A 35 -10.02 -9.63 2.33
C GLN A 35 -10.43 -9.12 0.94
N ALA A 36 -10.51 -7.81 0.72
CA ALA A 36 -10.80 -7.22 -0.59
C ALA A 36 -9.77 -7.66 -1.64
N SER A 37 -8.48 -7.59 -1.30
CA SER A 37 -7.39 -8.06 -2.18
C SER A 37 -7.51 -9.54 -2.52
N ALA A 38 -7.96 -10.37 -1.57
CA ALA A 38 -8.19 -11.79 -1.80
C ALA A 38 -9.33 -12.05 -2.79
N TYR A 39 -10.40 -11.24 -2.72
CA TYR A 39 -11.53 -11.29 -3.65
C TYR A 39 -11.14 -10.79 -5.04
N ILE A 40 -10.34 -9.72 -5.15
CA ILE A 40 -9.74 -9.29 -6.43
C ILE A 40 -8.96 -10.44 -7.06
N ALA A 41 -8.12 -11.12 -6.26
CA ALA A 41 -7.35 -12.26 -6.74
C ALA A 41 -8.20 -13.48 -7.16
N CYS A 42 -9.50 -13.50 -6.81
CA CYS A 42 -10.49 -14.48 -7.27
C CYS A 42 -11.41 -13.94 -8.38
N TYR A 43 -11.19 -12.72 -8.88
CA TYR A 43 -12.11 -12.03 -9.81
C TYR A 43 -13.53 -11.82 -9.23
N GLU A 44 -13.69 -11.85 -7.90
CA GLU A 44 -14.97 -11.65 -7.21
C GLU A 44 -15.15 -10.17 -6.83
N TYR A 45 -15.27 -9.30 -7.83
CA TYR A 45 -15.22 -7.85 -7.66
C TYR A 45 -16.34 -7.27 -6.79
N ASP A 46 -17.57 -7.80 -6.87
CA ASP A 46 -18.68 -7.36 -6.01
C ASP A 46 -18.36 -7.57 -4.52
N LYS A 47 -17.73 -8.71 -4.18
CA LYS A 47 -17.33 -8.99 -2.79
C LYS A 47 -16.16 -8.12 -2.36
N ALA A 48 -15.20 -7.85 -3.25
CA ALA A 48 -14.13 -6.90 -3.00
C ALA A 48 -14.67 -5.50 -2.72
N GLN A 49 -15.69 -5.07 -3.47
CA GLN A 49 -16.35 -3.77 -3.32
C GLN A 49 -16.97 -3.61 -1.94
N LEU A 50 -17.72 -4.62 -1.48
CA LEU A 50 -18.30 -4.63 -0.14
C LEU A 50 -17.23 -4.51 0.95
N LYS A 51 -16.09 -5.19 0.78
CA LYS A 51 -14.98 -5.13 1.74
C LYS A 51 -14.28 -3.77 1.76
N TYR A 52 -14.11 -3.12 0.62
CA TYR A 52 -13.62 -1.74 0.59
C TYR A 52 -14.60 -0.75 1.22
N GLN A 53 -15.91 -0.93 1.00
CA GLN A 53 -16.94 -0.09 1.62
C GLN A 53 -16.91 -0.22 3.15
N GLU A 54 -16.80 -1.44 3.66
CA GLU A 54 -16.66 -1.73 5.09
C GLU A 54 -15.34 -1.15 5.64
N ALA A 55 -14.21 -1.40 4.96
CA ALA A 55 -12.89 -0.92 5.38
C ALA A 55 -12.88 0.61 5.57
N PHE A 56 -13.40 1.36 4.59
CA PHE A 56 -13.35 2.83 4.60
C PHE A 56 -14.20 3.48 5.70
N GLN A 57 -15.03 2.70 6.41
CA GLN A 57 -15.69 3.16 7.63
C GLN A 57 -14.75 3.18 8.84
N HIS A 58 -13.67 2.39 8.80
CA HIS A 58 -12.70 2.23 9.90
C HIS A 58 -11.43 3.06 9.74
N ASN A 59 -11.19 3.61 8.55
CA ASN A 59 -10.16 4.62 8.32
C ASN A 59 -10.73 5.74 7.46
N LYS A 60 -10.87 6.93 8.05
CA LYS A 60 -11.37 8.13 7.34
C LYS A 60 -10.41 8.64 6.28
N GLU A 61 -9.13 8.26 6.37
CA GLU A 61 -8.07 8.68 5.46
C GLU A 61 -7.45 7.44 4.82
N PRO A 62 -8.21 6.65 4.03
CA PRO A 62 -7.71 5.42 3.43
C PRO A 62 -6.53 5.70 2.51
N PHE A 63 -5.63 4.73 2.36
CA PHE A 63 -4.43 4.91 1.56
C PHE A 63 -4.76 5.02 0.06
N ALA A 64 -3.94 5.76 -0.69
CA ALA A 64 -4.18 6.02 -2.11
C ALA A 64 -4.27 4.72 -2.93
N ILE A 65 -3.43 3.72 -2.62
CA ILE A 65 -3.46 2.41 -3.29
C ILE A 65 -4.81 1.70 -3.08
N ASP A 66 -5.44 1.87 -1.92
CA ASP A 66 -6.70 1.24 -1.58
C ASP A 66 -7.87 1.95 -2.26
N ILE A 67 -7.82 3.29 -2.35
CA ILE A 67 -8.78 4.08 -3.15
C ILE A 67 -8.67 3.70 -4.63
N TYR A 68 -7.45 3.56 -5.13
CA TYR A 68 -7.18 3.16 -6.51
C TYR A 68 -7.70 1.75 -6.83
N ASN A 69 -7.39 0.77 -5.98
CA ASN A 69 -7.89 -0.60 -6.19
C ASN A 69 -9.42 -0.64 -6.10
N LYS A 70 -10.04 0.11 -5.18
CA LYS A 70 -11.50 0.25 -5.11
C LYS A 70 -12.08 0.87 -6.38
N MET A 71 -11.45 1.90 -6.93
CA MET A 71 -11.86 2.50 -8.21
C MET A 71 -11.87 1.45 -9.33
N HIS A 72 -10.83 0.61 -9.41
CA HIS A 72 -10.78 -0.46 -10.40
C HIS A 72 -11.81 -1.56 -10.14
N VAL A 73 -11.99 -1.99 -8.90
CA VAL A 73 -13.08 -2.91 -8.53
C VAL A 73 -14.44 -2.36 -8.99
N ALA A 74 -14.67 -1.07 -8.81
CA ALA A 74 -15.91 -0.41 -9.25
C ALA A 74 -16.06 -0.42 -10.78
N ILE A 75 -14.98 -0.24 -11.55
CA ILE A 75 -15.01 -0.41 -13.02
C ILE A 75 -15.43 -1.83 -13.40
N TYR A 76 -14.79 -2.85 -12.81
CA TYR A 76 -15.09 -4.25 -13.14
C TYR A 76 -16.45 -4.74 -12.63
N SER A 77 -17.07 -4.01 -11.70
CA SER A 77 -18.42 -4.27 -11.19
C SER A 77 -19.47 -3.32 -11.79
N GLU A 78 -19.08 -2.51 -12.79
CA GLU A 78 -19.92 -1.51 -13.47
C GLU A 78 -20.55 -0.44 -12.54
N ASP A 79 -19.98 -0.23 -11.36
CA ASP A 79 -20.36 0.83 -10.41
C ASP A 79 -19.60 2.13 -10.72
N TYR A 80 -19.97 2.75 -11.84
CA TYR A 80 -19.27 3.94 -12.35
C TYR A 80 -19.40 5.18 -11.45
N GLN A 81 -20.41 5.24 -10.58
CA GLN A 81 -20.54 6.31 -9.59
C GLN A 81 -19.46 6.17 -8.51
N THR A 82 -19.27 4.96 -7.97
CA THR A 82 -18.17 4.73 -7.02
C THR A 82 -16.80 4.89 -7.67
N MET A 83 -16.65 4.49 -8.94
CA MET A 83 -15.42 4.76 -9.71
C MET A 83 -15.12 6.26 -9.74
N LEU A 84 -16.09 7.09 -10.17
CA LEU A 84 -15.92 8.55 -10.23
C LEU A 84 -15.57 9.13 -8.85
N GLU A 85 -16.28 8.71 -7.80
CA GLU A 85 -16.00 9.16 -6.43
C GLU A 85 -14.57 8.81 -5.99
N CYS A 86 -14.10 7.60 -6.28
CA CYS A 86 -12.73 7.22 -5.94
C CYS A 86 -11.69 8.05 -6.72
N ALA A 87 -11.93 8.31 -8.02
CA ALA A 87 -11.06 9.18 -8.82
C ALA A 87 -11.01 10.61 -8.23
N LYS A 88 -12.17 11.15 -7.81
CA LYS A 88 -12.24 12.44 -7.13
C LYS A 88 -11.41 12.46 -5.85
N ARG A 89 -11.56 11.45 -5.00
CA ARG A 89 -10.82 11.34 -3.74
C ARG A 89 -9.30 11.20 -3.95
N LEU A 90 -8.85 10.50 -4.97
CA LEU A 90 -7.42 10.46 -5.33
C LEU A 90 -6.87 11.87 -5.62
N VAL A 91 -7.66 12.77 -6.19
CA VAL A 91 -7.25 14.16 -6.41
C VAL A 91 -7.35 14.99 -5.12
N SER A 92 -8.52 15.03 -4.50
CA SER A 92 -8.82 15.95 -3.38
C SER A 92 -8.18 15.54 -2.06
N GLU A 93 -7.98 14.24 -1.83
CA GLU A 93 -7.37 13.73 -0.61
C GLU A 93 -5.92 13.35 -0.82
N LYS A 94 -5.50 12.88 -2.01
CA LYS A 94 -4.15 12.34 -2.24
C LYS A 94 -3.29 13.18 -3.18
N GLY A 95 -3.86 14.24 -3.75
CA GLY A 95 -3.12 15.20 -4.53
C GLY A 95 -2.62 14.67 -5.87
N LEU A 96 -3.29 13.67 -6.43
CA LEU A 96 -2.93 13.13 -7.73
C LEU A 96 -3.18 14.15 -8.86
N SER A 97 -2.24 14.26 -9.79
CA SER A 97 -2.29 15.17 -10.93
C SER A 97 -3.19 14.66 -12.05
N LEU A 98 -3.73 15.56 -12.86
CA LEU A 98 -4.48 15.21 -14.07
C LEU A 98 -3.62 14.40 -15.05
N ALA A 99 -2.33 14.75 -15.19
CA ALA A 99 -1.39 14.05 -16.05
C ALA A 99 -1.26 12.57 -15.65
N ALA A 100 -1.28 12.25 -14.35
CA ALA A 100 -1.28 10.85 -13.91
C ALA A 100 -2.50 10.08 -14.46
N PHE A 101 -3.69 10.69 -14.44
CA PHE A 101 -4.90 10.09 -15.01
C PHE A 101 -4.88 10.03 -16.54
N GLU A 102 -4.24 10.98 -17.22
CA GLU A 102 -4.18 11.05 -18.68
C GLU A 102 -3.15 10.07 -19.28
N GLU A 103 -2.00 9.95 -18.63
CA GLU A 103 -0.82 9.28 -19.21
C GLU A 103 -0.65 7.84 -18.75
N ALA A 104 -1.04 7.48 -17.52
CA ALA A 104 -0.83 6.14 -17.03
C ALA A 104 -1.86 5.16 -17.62
N GLU A 105 -1.39 4.05 -18.17
CA GLU A 105 -2.19 2.89 -18.62
C GLU A 105 -3.09 2.35 -17.52
N GLY A 106 -2.66 2.43 -16.25
CA GLY A 106 -3.48 2.09 -15.09
C GLY A 106 -4.86 2.75 -15.10
N TYR A 107 -5.00 3.97 -15.63
CA TYR A 107 -6.28 4.69 -15.70
C TYR A 107 -7.02 4.56 -17.03
N ARG A 108 -6.54 3.72 -17.96
CA ARG A 108 -7.15 3.59 -19.29
C ARG A 108 -8.62 3.24 -19.24
N ASN A 109 -9.00 2.21 -18.48
CA ASN A 109 -10.38 1.77 -18.39
C ASN A 109 -11.31 2.86 -17.82
N PHE A 110 -10.78 3.78 -16.99
CA PHE A 110 -11.53 4.94 -16.52
C PHE A 110 -11.73 5.97 -17.65
N ARG A 111 -10.68 6.28 -18.41
CA ARG A 111 -10.76 7.20 -19.56
C ARG A 111 -11.71 6.71 -20.65
N GLU A 112 -11.86 5.40 -20.80
CA GLU A 112 -12.80 4.78 -21.76
C GLU A 112 -14.28 4.99 -21.35
N GLN A 113 -14.56 5.30 -20.08
CA GLN A 113 -15.89 5.69 -19.60
C GLN A 113 -16.15 7.19 -19.86
N LEU A 114 -16.30 7.57 -21.13
CA LEU A 114 -16.29 8.96 -21.60
C LEU A 114 -17.20 9.91 -20.79
N GLU A 115 -18.43 9.49 -20.46
CA GLU A 115 -19.35 10.33 -19.67
C GLU A 115 -18.75 10.71 -18.30
N TYR A 116 -18.17 9.74 -17.61
CA TYR A 116 -17.60 9.93 -16.27
C TYR A 116 -16.23 10.62 -16.33
N TRP A 117 -15.46 10.35 -17.39
CA TRP A 117 -14.19 11.01 -17.63
C TRP A 117 -14.36 12.53 -17.87
N GLU A 118 -15.34 12.94 -18.67
CA GLU A 118 -15.62 14.37 -18.88
C GLU A 118 -16.10 15.04 -17.59
N LYS A 119 -17.00 14.41 -16.83
CA LYS A 119 -17.44 14.88 -15.50
C LYS A 119 -16.27 15.05 -14.54
N PHE A 120 -15.31 14.12 -14.57
CA PHE A 120 -14.11 14.19 -13.74
C PHE A 120 -13.21 15.36 -14.13
N LYS A 121 -12.93 15.53 -15.43
CA LYS A 121 -12.10 16.66 -15.92
C LYS A 121 -12.70 18.02 -15.60
N GLU A 122 -14.02 18.16 -15.73
CA GLU A 122 -14.73 19.39 -15.37
C GLU A 122 -14.58 19.69 -13.86
N TRP A 123 -14.70 18.66 -13.02
CA TRP A 123 -14.56 18.79 -11.57
C TRP A 123 -13.10 18.92 -11.08
N TYR A 124 -12.12 18.42 -11.85
CA TYR A 124 -10.72 18.31 -11.41
C TYR A 124 -10.12 19.60 -10.80
N PRO A 125 -10.32 20.80 -11.37
CA PRO A 125 -9.79 22.04 -10.78
C PRO A 125 -10.23 22.27 -9.33
N GLU A 126 -11.51 22.02 -9.01
CA GLU A 126 -12.08 22.15 -7.67
C GLU A 126 -11.47 21.11 -6.70
N GLY A 127 -11.36 19.86 -7.16
CA GLY A 127 -10.71 18.80 -6.41
C GLY A 127 -9.25 19.12 -6.09
N ARG A 128 -8.53 19.66 -7.08
CA ARG A 128 -7.12 20.03 -6.92
C ARG A 128 -6.96 21.19 -5.94
N GLU A 129 -7.80 22.21 -6.03
CA GLU A 129 -7.83 23.32 -5.07
C GLU A 129 -8.11 22.82 -3.64
N THR A 130 -9.04 21.88 -3.48
CA THR A 130 -9.35 21.25 -2.19
C THR A 130 -8.11 20.60 -1.57
N PHE A 131 -7.34 19.83 -2.35
CA PHE A 131 -6.08 19.26 -1.87
C PHE A 131 -5.07 20.34 -1.51
N LEU A 132 -4.86 21.34 -2.37
CA LEU A 132 -3.86 22.40 -2.13
C LEU A 132 -4.16 23.21 -0.86
N ASN A 133 -5.44 23.46 -0.57
CA ASN A 133 -5.88 24.21 0.61
C ASN A 133 -5.82 23.40 1.92
N SER A 134 -5.90 22.07 1.85
CA SER A 134 -5.86 21.19 3.03
C SER A 134 -4.48 20.61 3.33
N SER A 135 -3.60 20.58 2.33
CA SER A 135 -2.23 20.05 2.44
C SER A 135 -1.21 21.10 2.86
N ASN A 136 -0.05 20.64 3.35
CA ASN A 136 1.03 21.55 3.73
C ASN A 136 2.03 21.71 2.56
N GLN A 137 1.88 22.79 1.80
CA GLN A 137 2.70 23.05 0.61
C GLN A 137 4.19 23.16 0.90
N GLU A 138 4.57 23.69 2.06
CA GLU A 138 5.98 23.79 2.47
C GLU A 138 6.57 22.40 2.70
N HIS A 139 5.83 21.51 3.36
CA HIS A 139 6.26 20.13 3.58
C HIS A 139 6.32 19.35 2.26
N ILE A 140 5.36 19.56 1.36
CA ILE A 140 5.38 18.96 0.02
C ILE A 140 6.62 19.40 -0.75
N ALA A 141 6.91 20.71 -0.76
CA ALA A 141 8.09 21.25 -1.42
C ALA A 141 9.39 20.69 -0.82
N LEU A 142 9.47 20.55 0.51
CA LEU A 142 10.60 19.93 1.20
C LEU A 142 10.83 18.49 0.72
N PHE A 143 9.79 17.65 0.72
CA PHE A 143 9.93 16.25 0.32
C PHE A 143 10.21 16.06 -1.17
N ARG A 144 9.69 16.94 -2.02
CA ARG A 144 10.06 16.98 -3.44
C ARG A 144 11.54 17.33 -3.61
N GLN A 145 12.04 18.34 -2.91
CA GLN A 145 13.45 18.72 -2.97
C GLN A 145 14.36 17.57 -2.51
N VAL A 146 14.04 16.94 -1.37
CA VAL A 146 14.77 15.78 -0.86
C VAL A 146 14.83 14.64 -1.89
N LEU A 147 13.71 14.36 -2.57
CA LEU A 147 13.64 13.34 -3.61
C LEU A 147 14.43 13.74 -4.88
N GLU A 148 14.33 14.99 -5.32
CA GLU A 148 15.07 15.50 -6.47
C GLU A 148 16.58 15.42 -6.25
N ASP A 149 17.03 15.80 -5.05
CA ASP A 149 18.43 15.69 -4.66
C ASP A 149 18.88 14.22 -4.63
N ASP A 150 18.08 13.32 -4.04
CA ASP A 150 18.38 11.88 -4.03
C ASP A 150 18.52 11.31 -5.45
N GLN A 151 17.66 11.73 -6.37
CA GLN A 151 17.64 11.19 -7.74
C GLN A 151 18.67 11.84 -8.68
N LYS A 152 19.25 12.98 -8.30
CA LYS A 152 20.12 13.82 -9.14
C LYS A 152 21.27 13.06 -9.80
N PHE A 153 22.00 12.27 -9.02
CA PHE A 153 23.14 11.50 -9.53
C PHE A 153 22.85 10.00 -9.67
N ARG A 154 21.78 9.50 -9.03
CA ARG A 154 21.38 8.09 -9.10
C ARG A 154 20.86 7.66 -10.47
N ARG A 155 20.46 8.61 -11.32
CA ARG A 155 20.07 8.33 -12.71
C ARG A 155 21.26 8.23 -13.66
N HIS A 156 22.47 8.59 -13.22
CA HIS A 156 23.67 8.54 -14.06
C HIS A 156 24.19 7.09 -14.20
N PRO A 157 24.73 6.69 -15.38
CA PRO A 157 25.37 5.38 -15.55
C PRO A 157 26.53 5.13 -14.58
N GLU A 158 27.25 6.20 -14.22
CA GLU A 158 28.43 6.18 -13.33
C GLU A 158 28.09 6.35 -11.84
N ARG A 159 26.82 6.14 -11.45
CA ARG A 159 26.34 6.38 -10.07
C ARG A 159 27.10 5.61 -8.98
N TYR A 160 27.67 4.46 -9.32
CA TYR A 160 28.40 3.59 -8.39
C TYR A 160 29.92 3.80 -8.41
N THR A 161 30.41 4.72 -9.25
CA THR A 161 31.84 5.03 -9.37
C THR A 161 32.06 6.52 -9.12
N THR A 162 31.90 7.35 -10.16
CA THR A 162 32.18 8.78 -10.15
C THR A 162 31.32 9.54 -9.15
N TYR A 163 30.04 9.17 -9.04
CA TYR A 163 29.07 9.91 -8.23
C TYR A 163 28.76 9.29 -6.86
N LEU A 164 29.46 8.22 -6.48
CA LEU A 164 29.22 7.57 -5.19
C LEU A 164 29.43 8.52 -3.99
N PRO A 165 30.50 9.34 -3.93
CA PRO A 165 30.69 10.30 -2.84
C PRO A 165 29.58 11.35 -2.74
N GLN A 166 29.05 11.80 -3.88
CA GLN A 166 27.97 12.78 -3.95
C GLN A 166 26.65 12.16 -3.47
N ASN A 167 26.35 10.92 -3.87
CA ASN A 167 25.19 10.18 -3.37
C ASN A 167 25.28 10.00 -1.84
N ASP A 168 26.44 9.59 -1.31
CA ASP A 168 26.63 9.42 0.14
C ASP A 168 26.46 10.75 0.91
N SER A 169 26.95 11.87 0.36
CA SER A 169 26.77 13.20 0.95
C SER A 169 25.29 13.63 0.97
N ILE A 170 24.58 13.39 -0.15
CA ILE A 170 23.14 13.68 -0.25
C ILE A 170 22.35 12.82 0.73
N ASP A 171 22.67 11.54 0.87
CA ASP A 171 22.03 10.64 1.84
C ASP A 171 22.16 11.16 3.27
N GLN A 172 23.33 11.69 3.65
CA GLN A 172 23.54 12.31 4.97
C GLN A 172 22.68 13.56 5.20
N VAL A 173 22.64 14.45 4.21
CA VAL A 173 21.83 15.68 4.28
C VAL A 173 20.35 15.34 4.36
N ASN A 174 19.87 14.47 3.47
CA ASN A 174 18.48 14.04 3.40
C ASN A 174 18.04 13.30 4.68
N ALA A 175 18.88 12.41 5.21
CA ALA A 175 18.63 11.73 6.47
C ALA A 175 18.44 12.73 7.62
N LYS A 176 19.30 13.75 7.70
CA LYS A 176 19.19 14.80 8.72
C LYS A 176 17.90 15.61 8.55
N ILE A 177 17.56 16.03 7.33
CA ILE A 177 16.32 16.74 7.04
C ILE A 177 15.11 15.94 7.52
N ILE A 178 15.06 14.64 7.20
CA ILE A 178 13.94 13.78 7.61
C ILE A 178 13.93 13.55 9.12
N LYS A 179 15.09 13.34 9.76
CA LYS A 179 15.19 13.24 11.21
C LYS A 179 14.58 14.46 11.89
N ASP A 180 15.03 15.65 11.48
CA ASP A 180 14.61 16.91 12.06
C ASP A 180 13.11 17.11 11.84
N TYR A 181 12.61 16.87 10.63
CA TYR A 181 11.18 16.92 10.33
C TYR A 181 10.36 15.98 11.22
N ILE A 182 10.72 14.69 11.26
CA ILE A 182 9.96 13.67 11.99
C ILE A 182 10.01 13.92 13.50
N SER A 183 11.11 14.46 14.01
CA SER A 183 11.23 14.81 15.43
C SER A 183 10.25 15.91 15.86
N VAL A 184 9.87 16.80 14.93
CA VAL A 184 8.95 17.92 15.19
C VAL A 184 7.51 17.55 14.85
N TYR A 185 7.28 16.95 13.69
CA TYR A 185 5.94 16.79 13.12
C TYR A 185 5.42 15.34 13.15
N GLY A 186 6.28 14.35 13.44
CA GLY A 186 5.97 12.94 13.28
C GLY A 186 5.98 12.49 11.81
N TYR A 187 5.40 11.32 11.54
CA TYR A 187 5.29 10.80 10.17
C TYR A 187 4.21 11.56 9.39
N PRO A 188 4.50 12.09 8.19
CA PRO A 188 3.51 12.78 7.38
C PRO A 188 2.59 11.78 6.65
N PRO A 189 1.26 11.81 6.86
CA PRO A 189 0.34 10.98 6.09
C PRO A 189 0.14 11.48 4.66
N GLU A 190 -0.23 10.58 3.74
CA GLU A 190 -0.47 10.87 2.32
C GLU A 190 -1.49 11.99 2.08
N ASN A 191 -2.47 12.19 2.96
CA ASN A 191 -3.44 13.27 2.81
C ASN A 191 -2.88 14.67 3.11
N ARG A 192 -1.72 14.76 3.78
CA ARG A 192 -1.04 16.03 4.06
C ARG A 192 0.05 16.37 3.07
N ILE A 193 0.71 15.36 2.51
CA ILE A 193 1.85 15.54 1.60
C ILE A 193 1.61 15.02 0.18
N GLY A 194 0.45 14.43 -0.06
CA GLY A 194 0.13 13.74 -1.29
C GLY A 194 0.90 12.43 -1.45
N VAL A 195 0.83 11.88 -2.65
CA VAL A 195 1.56 10.69 -3.07
C VAL A 195 2.54 11.03 -4.19
N LEU A 196 3.64 10.29 -4.27
CA LEU A 196 4.55 10.39 -5.40
C LEU A 196 3.97 9.61 -6.58
N GLU A 197 3.75 10.32 -7.68
CA GLU A 197 3.34 9.75 -8.96
C GLU A 197 4.55 9.16 -9.66
N THR A 198 4.49 7.86 -9.95
CA THR A 198 5.51 7.20 -10.77
C THR A 198 4.83 6.48 -11.91
N ASN A 199 5.23 6.78 -13.15
CA ASN A 199 4.74 6.15 -14.37
C ASN A 199 5.71 5.05 -14.82
N GLU A 200 6.06 4.13 -13.92
CA GLU A 200 6.89 2.98 -14.31
C GLU A 200 6.04 2.02 -15.17
N ARG A 201 6.44 1.83 -16.44
CA ARG A 201 5.80 0.90 -17.40
C ARG A 201 4.30 1.15 -17.62
N GLY A 202 3.87 2.41 -17.54
CA GLY A 202 2.48 2.78 -17.76
C GLY A 202 1.56 2.52 -16.56
N LYS A 203 2.06 2.12 -15.39
CA LYS A 203 1.21 2.02 -14.18
C LYS A 203 1.51 3.16 -13.22
N THR A 204 0.48 3.63 -12.53
CA THR A 204 0.63 4.59 -11.43
C THR A 204 0.94 3.80 -10.18
N ALA A 205 2.22 3.75 -9.79
CA ALA A 205 2.57 3.26 -8.48
C ALA A 205 2.51 4.41 -7.48
N PHE A 206 1.70 4.21 -6.43
CA PHE A 206 1.62 5.11 -5.28
C PHE A 206 2.80 4.84 -4.37
N MET A 207 3.75 5.76 -4.40
CA MET A 207 4.91 5.67 -3.54
C MET A 207 4.85 6.76 -2.48
N ASP A 208 5.17 6.40 -1.25
CA ASP A 208 5.41 7.38 -0.22
C ASP A 208 6.71 8.13 -0.54
N PHE A 209 6.68 9.47 -0.49
CA PHE A 209 7.86 10.33 -0.71
C PHE A 209 9.07 9.88 0.11
N LEU A 210 8.83 9.45 1.36
CA LEU A 210 9.87 9.06 2.28
C LEU A 210 10.44 7.67 1.97
N MET A 211 9.74 6.84 1.20
CA MET A 211 10.16 5.46 0.98
C MET A 211 11.47 5.35 0.23
N ILE A 212 11.69 6.19 -0.79
CA ILE A 212 12.93 6.19 -1.57
C ILE A 212 14.11 6.57 -0.66
N VAL A 213 13.92 7.61 0.16
CA VAL A 213 14.98 8.11 1.04
C VAL A 213 15.26 7.13 2.17
N PHE A 214 14.22 6.57 2.77
CA PHE A 214 14.35 5.55 3.79
C PHE A 214 15.01 4.29 3.28
N ARG A 215 14.82 3.94 2.01
CA ARG A 215 15.53 2.83 1.41
C ARG A 215 17.05 3.03 1.44
N HIS A 216 17.51 4.24 1.17
CA HIS A 216 18.93 4.58 1.19
C HIS A 216 19.46 4.77 2.61
N TYR A 217 18.63 5.30 3.49
CA TYR A 217 18.90 5.44 4.91
C TYR A 217 19.09 4.09 5.62
N PHE A 218 18.09 3.20 5.55
CA PHE A 218 18.12 1.92 6.27
C PHE A 218 19.13 0.94 5.69
N GLY A 219 19.39 0.99 4.39
CA GLY A 219 20.48 0.24 3.77
C GLY A 219 21.88 0.63 4.29
N ASN A 220 22.00 1.79 4.94
CA ASN A 220 23.22 2.31 5.55
C ASN A 220 23.00 2.69 7.02
N PHE A 221 22.10 2.00 7.74
CA PHE A 221 21.65 2.40 9.08
C PHE A 221 22.81 2.68 10.05
N GLU A 222 23.91 1.93 9.98
CA GLU A 222 25.11 2.14 10.79
C GLU A 222 25.75 3.53 10.64
N LYS A 223 25.51 4.22 9.52
CA LYS A 223 26.01 5.58 9.25
C LYS A 223 25.17 6.67 9.94
N PHE A 224 24.04 6.33 10.55
CA PHE A 224 23.10 7.30 11.10
C PHE A 224 22.82 7.05 12.58
N ASP A 225 22.65 8.15 13.33
CA ASP A 225 22.61 8.15 14.80
C ASP A 225 21.18 8.17 15.38
N PHE A 226 20.16 7.79 14.60
CA PHE A 226 18.77 7.89 15.04
C PHE A 226 17.92 6.69 14.61
N ASP A 227 16.91 6.39 15.43
CA ASP A 227 16.03 5.26 15.21
C ASP A 227 14.62 5.72 14.86
N LEU A 228 14.21 5.49 13.61
CA LEU A 228 12.88 5.84 13.12
C LEU A 228 11.80 4.81 13.49
N ARG A 229 12.15 3.62 13.98
CA ARG A 229 11.19 2.53 14.22
C ARG A 229 10.03 2.94 15.13
N PRO A 230 10.24 3.63 16.27
CA PRO A 230 9.12 4.03 17.14
C PRO A 230 8.12 4.93 16.42
N VAL A 231 8.61 5.85 15.57
CA VAL A 231 7.77 6.77 14.81
C VAL A 231 7.01 6.05 13.70
N LEU A 232 7.65 5.14 12.97
CA LEU A 232 7.00 4.36 11.91
C LEU A 232 5.96 3.39 12.47
N ILE A 233 6.24 2.72 13.59
CA ILE A 233 5.26 1.86 14.27
C ILE A 233 4.06 2.67 14.75
N LYS A 234 4.31 3.87 15.31
CA LYS A 234 3.25 4.79 15.69
C LYS A 234 2.42 5.22 14.48
N ALA A 235 3.05 5.57 13.37
CA ALA A 235 2.38 5.96 12.13
C ALA A 235 1.46 4.86 11.58
N VAL A 236 1.88 3.59 11.63
CA VAL A 236 1.01 2.46 11.26
C VAL A 236 -0.21 2.36 12.18
N LYS A 237 0.00 2.47 13.50
CA LYS A 237 -1.09 2.40 14.49
C LYS A 237 -2.08 3.56 14.38
N GLU A 238 -1.64 4.69 13.83
CA GLU A 238 -2.47 5.88 13.58
C GLU A 238 -3.10 5.87 12.19
N GLY A 239 -2.72 4.96 11.31
CA GLY A 239 -3.20 4.91 9.92
C GLY A 239 -2.52 5.90 8.97
N HIS A 240 -1.39 6.47 9.38
CA HIS A 240 -0.60 7.40 8.57
C HIS A 240 0.42 6.69 7.67
N LEU A 241 0.77 5.44 7.97
CA LEU A 241 1.71 4.61 7.20
C LEU A 241 1.11 3.24 6.93
N HIS A 242 1.17 2.77 5.68
CA HIS A 242 0.71 1.42 5.34
C HIS A 242 1.67 0.36 5.91
N PRO A 243 1.18 -0.73 6.54
CA PRO A 243 2.02 -1.76 7.15
C PRO A 243 3.05 -2.40 6.21
N GLU A 244 2.71 -2.60 4.93
CA GLU A 244 3.66 -3.13 3.93
C GLU A 244 4.89 -2.21 3.76
N LEU A 245 4.72 -0.89 3.89
CA LEU A 245 5.84 0.05 3.84
C LEU A 245 6.71 -0.06 5.11
N LEU A 246 6.11 -0.18 6.30
CA LEU A 246 6.85 -0.47 7.53
C LEU A 246 7.67 -1.75 7.39
N LYS A 247 7.06 -2.82 6.87
CA LYS A 247 7.75 -4.09 6.60
C LYS A 247 8.97 -3.88 5.71
N MET A 248 8.81 -3.16 4.59
CA MET A 248 9.92 -2.86 3.67
C MET A 248 11.08 -2.15 4.37
N TYR A 249 10.81 -1.22 5.28
CA TYR A 249 11.85 -0.54 6.05
C TYR A 249 12.55 -1.48 7.02
N LEU A 250 11.78 -2.27 7.79
CA LEU A 250 12.34 -3.19 8.77
C LEU A 250 13.22 -4.28 8.11
N MET A 251 12.86 -4.72 6.89
CA MET A 251 13.64 -5.71 6.14
C MET A 251 15.02 -5.22 5.69
N GLN A 252 15.26 -3.92 5.65
CA GLN A 252 16.55 -3.37 5.19
C GLN A 252 17.58 -3.22 6.30
N ILE A 253 17.15 -3.27 7.56
CA ILE A 253 18.06 -3.18 8.71
C ILE A 253 18.64 -4.57 8.96
N LYS A 254 19.87 -4.75 8.49
CA LYS A 254 20.61 -6.02 8.46
C LYS A 254 20.79 -6.71 9.82
N ASP A 255 20.82 -5.95 10.91
CA ASP A 255 21.22 -6.43 12.25
C ASP A 255 20.12 -6.37 13.30
N MET A 256 18.87 -6.11 12.92
CA MET A 256 17.86 -5.72 13.89
C MET A 256 17.42 -6.87 14.82
N PHE A 257 17.68 -8.13 14.46
CA PHE A 257 17.18 -9.27 15.23
C PHE A 257 17.97 -10.56 14.97
N PRO A 258 19.07 -10.83 15.70
CA PRO A 258 19.71 -12.15 15.72
C PRO A 258 18.74 -13.27 16.15
N GLU A 259 17.67 -12.91 16.86
CA GLU A 259 16.56 -13.80 17.21
C GLU A 259 15.55 -13.96 16.07
N TYR A 260 15.29 -12.97 15.21
CA TYR A 260 14.53 -13.19 13.96
C TYR A 260 15.30 -14.02 12.96
N ASP A 261 16.63 -13.94 12.87
CA ASP A 261 17.42 -14.84 12.01
C ASP A 261 17.34 -16.31 12.49
N LYS A 262 17.02 -16.52 13.77
CA LYS A 262 16.76 -17.85 14.37
C LYS A 262 15.29 -18.26 14.31
N LEU A 263 14.36 -17.31 14.36
CA LEU A 263 12.89 -17.51 14.37
C LEU A 263 12.27 -17.46 12.97
N ILE A 264 13.00 -16.89 12.01
CA ILE A 264 12.80 -16.98 10.56
C ILE A 264 14.11 -17.56 9.98
N PRO A 265 14.29 -18.88 9.97
CA PRO A 265 15.46 -19.47 9.35
C PRO A 265 15.44 -19.14 7.85
N GLY A 266 16.40 -18.32 7.43
CA GLY A 266 16.63 -18.02 6.02
C GLY A 266 16.51 -16.52 5.73
N LYS A 267 17.51 -16.00 5.03
CA LYS A 267 17.51 -14.71 4.32
C LYS A 267 16.11 -14.36 3.82
N THR A 268 15.30 -13.63 4.58
CA THR A 268 13.92 -13.24 4.29
C THR A 268 13.04 -14.40 3.80
N MET A 269 12.04 -14.87 4.54
CA MET A 269 11.13 -15.88 3.97
C MET A 269 10.52 -15.46 2.61
N GLU A 270 10.46 -14.16 2.31
CA GLU A 270 10.13 -13.64 0.97
C GLU A 270 11.27 -13.71 -0.07
N ALA A 271 12.57 -13.59 0.26
CA ALA A 271 13.67 -13.85 -0.70
C ALA A 271 14.27 -15.27 -0.63
N SER A 272 13.92 -16.07 0.38
CA SER A 272 14.23 -17.50 0.49
C SER A 272 13.19 -18.36 -0.22
N VAL A 273 11.93 -17.89 -0.35
CA VAL A 273 10.90 -18.53 -1.18
C VAL A 273 11.00 -18.10 -2.65
N ILE A 274 11.89 -17.15 -2.94
CA ILE A 274 12.02 -16.50 -4.24
C ILE A 274 13.50 -16.26 -4.52
N HIS A 275 14.25 -17.35 -4.67
CA HIS A 275 15.61 -17.24 -5.20
C HIS A 275 15.54 -17.29 -6.73
N GLU A 276 15.82 -16.16 -7.37
CA GLU A 276 16.16 -16.08 -8.80
C GLU A 276 17.57 -16.67 -8.98
N ILE A 277 17.67 -18.00 -8.95
CA ILE A 277 18.84 -18.72 -9.47
C ILE A 277 18.40 -19.23 -10.83
N SER A 278 19.00 -18.70 -11.90
CA SER A 278 18.85 -19.20 -13.29
C SER A 278 17.42 -19.21 -13.88
N GLY A 279 16.55 -18.26 -13.50
CA GLY A 279 15.19 -18.18 -14.06
C GLY A 279 14.26 -19.26 -13.52
N GLN A 280 14.54 -19.78 -12.32
CA GLN A 280 13.63 -20.66 -11.60
C GLN A 280 13.20 -20.10 -10.24
N VAL A 281 11.89 -19.92 -9.99
CA VAL A 281 11.27 -19.78 -8.66
C VAL A 281 11.44 -21.05 -7.86
N PHE A 282 12.32 -21.00 -6.88
CA PHE A 282 12.41 -22.04 -5.85
C PHE A 282 11.50 -21.68 -4.69
N ILE A 283 10.35 -22.32 -4.62
CA ILE A 283 9.57 -22.33 -3.41
C ILE A 283 10.31 -23.21 -2.40
N ALA A 284 11.05 -22.58 -1.46
CA ALA A 284 11.76 -23.30 -0.42
C ALA A 284 10.81 -24.26 0.32
N SER A 285 11.30 -25.47 0.61
CA SER A 285 10.56 -26.51 1.33
C SER A 285 9.86 -25.93 2.56
N TYR A 286 8.53 -25.95 2.55
CA TYR A 286 7.71 -25.32 3.57
C TYR A 286 7.84 -26.04 4.91
N ASN A 287 8.36 -25.34 5.91
CA ASN A 287 8.21 -25.74 7.31
C ASN A 287 6.92 -25.08 7.86
N LYS A 288 5.92 -25.89 8.23
CA LYS A 288 4.64 -25.40 8.77
C LYS A 288 4.80 -24.55 10.03
N ASP A 289 5.77 -24.89 10.87
CA ASP A 289 6.07 -24.12 12.08
C ASP A 289 6.59 -22.73 11.73
N LEU A 290 7.44 -22.64 10.70
CA LEU A 290 7.97 -21.37 10.21
C LEU A 290 6.87 -20.48 9.60
N ILE A 291 5.92 -21.04 8.86
CA ILE A 291 4.76 -20.28 8.37
C ILE A 291 3.94 -19.75 9.54
N THR A 292 3.66 -20.60 10.53
CA THR A 292 2.86 -20.24 11.71
C THR A 292 3.52 -19.10 12.48
N ILE A 293 4.84 -19.18 12.71
CA ILE A 293 5.63 -18.12 13.32
C ILE A 293 5.56 -16.85 12.47
N THR A 294 5.81 -16.96 11.17
CA THR A 294 5.77 -15.81 10.24
C THR A 294 4.40 -15.13 10.24
N ASP A 295 3.31 -15.89 10.18
CA ASP A 295 1.95 -15.35 10.19
C ASP A 295 1.59 -14.71 11.54
N SER A 296 2.11 -15.25 12.65
CA SER A 296 1.95 -14.62 13.96
C SER A 296 2.58 -13.22 14.00
N TYR A 297 3.74 -13.03 13.37
CA TYR A 297 4.37 -11.72 13.25
C TYR A 297 3.66 -10.79 12.27
N ARG A 298 3.21 -11.32 11.12
CA ARG A 298 2.46 -10.56 10.12
C ARG A 298 1.16 -10.01 10.72
N LYS A 299 0.50 -10.80 11.57
CA LYS A 299 -0.70 -10.40 12.32
C LYS A 299 -0.47 -9.21 13.25
N ILE A 300 0.71 -9.05 13.86
CA ILE A 300 1.03 -7.91 14.75
C ILE A 300 0.89 -6.58 14.01
N PHE A 301 1.16 -6.55 12.71
CA PHE A 301 1.10 -5.36 11.86
C PHE A 301 -0.09 -5.37 10.88
N SER A 302 -1.05 -6.30 11.02
CA SER A 302 -2.16 -6.51 10.08
C SER A 302 -1.71 -6.70 8.61
N LEU A 303 -0.55 -7.30 8.40
CA LEU A 303 -0.12 -7.75 7.07
C LEU A 303 -0.95 -8.96 6.64
N SER A 304 -1.14 -9.15 5.33
CA SER A 304 -1.79 -10.37 4.79
C SER A 304 -1.08 -11.60 5.32
N ASN A 305 -1.76 -12.70 5.69
CA ASN A 305 -1.04 -13.95 6.01
C ASN A 305 -0.26 -14.49 4.78
N SER A 306 0.62 -15.46 5.00
CA SER A 306 1.53 -15.98 3.97
C SER A 306 0.75 -16.56 2.78
N TYR A 307 -0.35 -17.28 3.03
CA TYR A 307 -1.20 -17.80 1.96
C TYR A 307 -1.76 -16.69 1.06
N LEU A 308 -2.38 -15.67 1.65
CA LEU A 308 -2.93 -14.55 0.90
C LEU A 308 -1.83 -13.76 0.19
N LEU A 309 -0.68 -13.58 0.82
CA LEU A 309 0.49 -12.96 0.20
C LEU A 309 0.85 -13.69 -1.10
N PHE A 310 0.98 -15.02 -1.06
CA PHE A 310 1.29 -15.82 -2.25
C PHE A 310 0.20 -15.71 -3.30
N LYS A 311 -1.07 -15.75 -2.91
CA LYS A 311 -2.20 -15.61 -3.83
C LYS A 311 -2.20 -14.24 -4.55
N LYS A 312 -1.95 -13.16 -3.81
CA LYS A 312 -1.80 -11.81 -4.38
C LYS A 312 -0.61 -11.77 -5.35
N ALA A 313 0.52 -12.38 -4.97
CA ALA A 313 1.71 -12.44 -5.81
C ALA A 313 1.46 -13.22 -7.11
N ALA A 314 0.74 -14.35 -7.03
CA ALA A 314 0.28 -15.14 -8.17
C ALA A 314 -0.54 -14.31 -9.14
N PHE A 315 -1.55 -13.64 -8.61
CA PHE A 315 -2.47 -12.85 -9.38
C PHE A 315 -1.73 -11.70 -10.08
N SER A 316 -0.87 -11.00 -9.33
CA SER A 316 0.00 -9.97 -9.88
C SER A 316 1.02 -10.51 -10.89
N ALA A 317 1.49 -11.75 -10.77
CA ALA A 317 2.39 -12.35 -11.75
C ALA A 317 1.67 -12.70 -13.06
N LEU A 318 0.46 -13.27 -12.97
CA LEU A 318 -0.27 -13.84 -14.10
C LEU A 318 -1.14 -12.83 -14.86
N ASN A 319 -1.55 -11.73 -14.22
CA ASN A 319 -2.50 -10.77 -14.79
C ASN A 319 -1.84 -9.41 -15.02
N LEU A 320 -0.81 -9.39 -15.86
CA LEU A 320 0.03 -8.20 -16.07
C LEU A 320 -0.74 -6.98 -16.57
N ASP A 321 -1.73 -7.23 -17.40
CA ASP A 321 -2.67 -6.32 -18.04
C ASP A 321 -3.70 -5.72 -17.08
N LEU A 322 -4.02 -6.38 -15.96
CA LEU A 322 -4.99 -5.84 -15.01
C LEU A 322 -4.39 -4.66 -14.20
N PRO A 323 -5.18 -3.60 -13.93
CA PRO A 323 -4.72 -2.38 -13.28
C PRO A 323 -4.76 -2.46 -11.74
N PHE A 324 -4.60 -3.64 -11.13
CA PHE A 324 -4.60 -3.75 -9.66
C PHE A 324 -3.19 -3.66 -9.09
N GLU A 325 -3.01 -2.83 -8.06
CA GLU A 325 -1.77 -2.66 -7.32
C GLU A 325 -1.92 -3.29 -5.94
N LEU A 326 -1.64 -4.58 -5.83
CA LEU A 326 -1.82 -5.34 -4.59
C LEU A 326 -0.64 -5.22 -3.59
N PHE A 327 0.40 -4.49 -3.98
CA PHE A 327 1.66 -4.34 -3.25
C PHE A 327 2.21 -2.92 -3.41
N TYR A 328 2.89 -2.41 -2.39
CA TYR A 328 3.68 -1.17 -2.46
C TYR A 328 5.07 -1.38 -3.09
N THR A 329 5.52 -2.62 -3.22
CA THR A 329 6.81 -2.95 -3.85
C THR A 329 6.68 -3.04 -5.35
N ASN A 330 7.74 -2.65 -6.07
CA ASN A 330 7.83 -2.85 -7.51
C ASN A 330 7.53 -4.31 -7.87
N ARG A 331 6.51 -4.49 -8.71
CA ARG A 331 6.08 -5.77 -9.30
C ARG A 331 7.23 -6.54 -9.93
N ARG A 332 8.36 -5.91 -10.28
CA ARG A 332 9.58 -6.56 -10.78
C ARG A 332 10.16 -7.61 -9.82
N SER A 333 10.11 -7.35 -8.52
CA SER A 333 10.49 -8.32 -7.48
C SER A 333 9.58 -9.56 -7.52
N ILE A 334 8.32 -9.37 -7.93
CA ILE A 334 7.29 -10.38 -8.11
C ILE A 334 7.31 -10.96 -9.54
N LEU A 335 7.79 -10.25 -10.56
CA LEU A 335 7.76 -10.67 -11.97
C LEU A 335 8.96 -11.49 -12.38
N ASN A 336 10.07 -11.38 -11.65
CA ASN A 336 11.11 -12.39 -11.70
C ASN A 336 10.59 -13.78 -11.24
N LEU A 337 9.33 -13.87 -10.76
CA LEU A 337 8.63 -15.12 -10.46
C LEU A 337 7.87 -15.75 -11.63
N ALA A 338 7.55 -14.97 -12.65
CA ALA A 338 6.47 -15.27 -13.59
C ALA A 338 6.97 -15.72 -14.96
N ILE A 339 8.07 -16.48 -15.00
CA ILE A 339 8.58 -17.03 -16.25
C ILE A 339 7.60 -18.15 -16.70
N PRO A 340 7.16 -18.20 -17.98
CA PRO A 340 6.13 -19.14 -18.45
C PRO A 340 6.40 -20.61 -18.11
N GLU A 341 7.67 -21.05 -18.07
CA GLU A 341 8.05 -22.42 -17.70
C GLU A 341 7.76 -22.77 -16.22
N GLN A 342 7.31 -21.82 -15.41
CA GLN A 342 7.15 -21.96 -13.96
C GLN A 342 5.70 -21.87 -13.47
N LYS A 343 4.78 -21.64 -14.40
CA LYS A 343 3.33 -21.58 -14.13
C LYS A 343 2.83 -22.87 -13.46
N ASP A 344 3.39 -24.02 -13.83
CA ASP A 344 2.98 -25.33 -13.34
C ASP A 344 3.33 -25.55 -11.85
N MET A 345 4.50 -25.10 -11.37
CA MET A 345 4.86 -25.14 -9.94
C MET A 345 3.97 -24.23 -9.09
N PHE A 346 3.55 -23.09 -9.64
CA PHE A 346 2.66 -22.18 -8.95
C PHE A 346 1.26 -22.78 -8.78
N ILE A 347 0.79 -23.50 -9.80
CA ILE A 347 -0.45 -24.27 -9.76
C ILE A 347 -0.35 -25.41 -8.73
N GLU A 348 0.79 -26.10 -8.66
CA GLU A 348 1.03 -27.16 -7.67
C GLU A 348 1.02 -26.62 -6.23
N PHE A 349 1.54 -25.43 -5.98
CA PHE A 349 1.44 -24.77 -4.67
C PHE A 349 0.01 -24.43 -4.26
N LEU A 350 -0.82 -23.94 -5.20
CA LEU A 350 -2.24 -23.71 -4.96
C LEU A 350 -3.02 -25.01 -4.70
N GLN A 351 -2.51 -26.15 -5.20
CA GLN A 351 -3.05 -27.50 -4.98
C GLN A 351 -2.60 -28.14 -3.65
N LEU A 352 -1.51 -27.69 -3.01
CA LEU A 352 -1.09 -28.11 -1.66
C LEU A 352 -2.01 -27.59 -0.52
N ARG A 353 -3.12 -26.95 -0.90
CA ARG A 353 -4.21 -26.40 -0.08
C ARG A 353 -4.68 -27.22 1.15
N PRO A 354 -4.73 -28.56 1.16
CA PRO A 354 -5.37 -29.29 2.27
C PRO A 354 -4.54 -29.42 3.56
N LEU A 355 -3.30 -28.91 3.64
CA LEU A 355 -2.40 -29.20 4.77
C LEU A 355 -2.28 -28.08 5.82
N ILE A 356 -2.91 -26.92 5.56
CA ILE A 356 -2.87 -25.72 6.40
C ILE A 356 -4.30 -25.36 6.82
N ASP A 357 -5.01 -26.30 7.47
CA ASP A 357 -6.37 -26.07 7.95
C ASP A 357 -6.40 -25.13 9.17
N GLY A 358 -7.25 -24.11 9.02
CA GLY A 358 -7.70 -23.13 10.01
C GLY A 358 -8.73 -22.23 9.33
N GLU A 359 -9.99 -22.42 9.69
CA GLU A 359 -11.19 -21.79 9.09
C GLU A 359 -11.08 -20.26 9.08
N ASP A 360 -10.83 -19.64 7.91
CA ASP A 360 -11.13 -18.22 7.56
C ASP A 360 -10.58 -17.83 6.17
N TYR A 361 -10.43 -18.78 5.23
CA TYR A 361 -9.85 -18.49 3.92
C TYR A 361 -10.92 -18.26 2.85
N ILE A 362 -10.80 -17.15 2.10
CA ILE A 362 -11.65 -16.85 0.95
C ILE A 362 -11.39 -17.88 -0.17
N HIS A 363 -12.36 -18.76 -0.38
CA HIS A 363 -12.39 -19.72 -1.47
C HIS A 363 -12.76 -19.01 -2.77
N CYS A 364 -11.87 -19.06 -3.78
CA CYS A 364 -12.27 -18.74 -5.15
C CYS A 364 -13.12 -19.90 -5.68
N ASN A 365 -14.25 -19.58 -6.30
CA ASN A 365 -15.06 -20.54 -7.04
C ASN A 365 -14.37 -21.01 -8.32
#